data_AF-A0A7J6S6B2-F1
#
_entry.id   AF-A0A7J6S6B2-F1
#
_cell.length_a   1.000
_cell.length_b   1.000
_cell.length_c   1.000
_cell.angle_alpha   90.00
_cell.angle_beta   90.00
_cell.angle_gamma   90.00
#
_symmetry.space_group_name_H-M   'P 1'
#
loop_
_entity.id
_entity.type
_entity.pdbx_description
1 polymer ?
#
loop_
_entity_poly.entity_id
_entity_poly.type
_entity_poly.pdbx_seq_one_letter_code
_entity_poly.pdbx_strand_id
1 'polypeptide(L)'
;PEGPRKVNLASAARNQHIPNYCGACWSFAAVSSLSDRINIVTGATKQANLAMQVILNCDEYDNGCHGGDPMTAFKFIKEAGGIPDETCQGFVAEGRDTGRTCEATDICRDCNFNGCFPRKRYPVWEIAEYGEVNGTEAMMAEIAHRGPIACSIAVTEAFEKNYTDFEVFEDTTGSIEPEHEIAVVGYGTTPEGVPYWIGRNSWGHYWGHHGFFRIVRGKNSLGIEGDCAWAVPANEGRPKILTPDIHSANSISP
;
A
#
# COMPACT_ATOMS: atom_id res chain seq x y z
N PRO A 1 19.90 11.06 -29.71
CA PRO A 1 18.52 11.11 -29.20
C PRO A 1 18.43 10.32 -27.89
N GLU A 2 18.56 11.01 -26.76
CA GLU A 2 18.20 10.42 -25.48
C GLU A 2 16.71 10.08 -25.55
N GLY A 3 16.36 8.81 -25.36
CA GLY A 3 14.96 8.39 -25.29
C GLY A 3 14.20 9.11 -24.18
N PRO A 4 12.87 8.99 -24.10
CA PRO A 4 12.09 9.61 -23.04
C PRO A 4 12.73 9.30 -21.68
N ARG A 5 12.99 10.36 -20.90
CA ARG A 5 13.58 10.25 -19.57
C ARG A 5 12.71 9.30 -18.75
N LYS A 6 13.24 8.14 -18.38
CA LYS A 6 12.52 7.17 -17.55
C LYS A 6 12.34 7.80 -16.17
N VAL A 7 11.10 8.21 -15.85
CA VAL A 7 10.75 8.75 -14.53
C VAL A 7 10.33 7.58 -13.65
N ASN A 8 10.92 7.49 -12.46
CA ASN A 8 10.48 6.55 -11.44
C ASN A 8 9.32 7.18 -10.65
N LEU A 9 8.13 6.57 -10.74
CA LEU A 9 6.91 7.02 -10.07
C LEU A 9 6.55 6.12 -8.87
N ALA A 10 7.32 5.06 -8.63
CA ALA A 10 7.18 4.21 -7.45
C ALA A 10 7.63 4.96 -6.19
N SER A 11 6.81 4.93 -5.14
CA SER A 11 7.18 5.29 -3.79
C SER A 11 8.23 4.30 -3.24
N ALA A 12 8.92 4.71 -2.18
CA ALA A 12 9.98 3.90 -1.57
C ALA A 12 9.47 2.52 -1.11
N ALA A 13 10.32 1.51 -1.23
CA ALA A 13 10.11 0.22 -0.57
C ALA A 13 10.17 0.41 0.96
N ARG A 14 9.30 -0.29 1.69
CA ARG A 14 9.15 -0.17 3.16
C ARG A 14 9.26 -1.53 3.84
N ASN A 15 9.35 -1.56 5.17
CA ASN A 15 9.48 -2.79 5.95
C ASN A 15 8.45 -2.85 7.09
N GLN A 16 7.52 -3.80 7.03
CA GLN A 16 6.47 -3.98 8.03
C GLN A 16 6.93 -4.72 9.30
N HIS A 17 8.08 -5.39 9.25
CA HIS A 17 8.58 -6.24 10.34
C HIS A 17 9.44 -5.49 11.37
N ILE A 18 9.51 -4.16 11.30
CA ILE A 18 10.29 -3.33 12.23
C ILE A 18 9.48 -2.09 12.66
N PRO A 19 9.64 -1.60 13.91
CA PRO A 19 10.58 -2.06 14.93
C PRO A 19 10.23 -3.41 15.59
N ASN A 20 9.00 -3.88 15.44
CA ASN A 20 8.55 -5.20 15.86
C ASN A 20 7.81 -5.89 14.71
N TYR A 21 7.54 -7.18 14.83
CA TYR A 21 6.71 -7.88 13.85
C TYR A 21 5.26 -7.36 13.91
N CYS A 22 4.72 -7.03 12.74
CA CYS A 22 3.33 -6.63 12.54
C CYS A 22 2.87 -7.13 11.16
N GLY A 23 1.78 -7.90 11.12
CA GLY A 23 1.14 -8.39 9.90
C GLY A 23 0.34 -7.28 9.19
N ALA A 24 1.04 -6.22 8.79
CA ALA A 24 0.45 -5.03 8.17
C ALA A 24 0.54 -5.01 6.63
N CYS A 25 0.81 -6.15 5.99
CA CYS A 25 0.99 -6.29 4.54
C CYS A 25 -0.16 -5.65 3.75
N TRP A 26 -1.39 -5.88 4.17
CA TRP A 26 -2.61 -5.31 3.62
C TRP A 26 -2.57 -3.77 3.54
N SER A 27 -2.20 -3.10 4.64
CA SER A 27 -2.05 -1.65 4.72
C SER A 27 -0.88 -1.16 3.86
N PHE A 28 0.26 -1.88 3.89
CA PHE A 28 1.41 -1.53 3.05
C PHE A 28 1.09 -1.62 1.56
N ALA A 29 0.41 -2.69 1.12
CA ALA A 29 0.04 -2.91 -0.27
C ALA A 29 -0.95 -1.85 -0.77
N ALA A 30 -2.02 -1.59 0.01
CA ALA A 30 -3.01 -0.57 -0.30
C ALA A 30 -2.40 0.83 -0.37
N VAL A 31 -1.65 1.23 0.67
CA VAL A 31 -1.12 2.60 0.77
C VAL A 31 0.01 2.85 -0.22
N SER A 32 0.86 1.85 -0.48
CA SER A 32 1.92 1.97 -1.49
C SER A 32 1.35 2.08 -2.91
N SER A 33 0.34 1.27 -3.25
CA SER A 33 -0.30 1.35 -4.56
C SER A 33 -1.02 2.69 -4.74
N LEU A 34 -1.74 3.18 -3.73
CA LEU A 34 -2.36 4.51 -3.77
C LEU A 34 -1.32 5.64 -3.92
N SER A 35 -0.21 5.57 -3.18
CA SER A 35 0.88 6.55 -3.28
C SER A 35 1.48 6.60 -4.69
N ASP A 36 1.71 5.43 -5.30
CA ASP A 36 2.19 5.34 -6.67
C ASP A 36 1.19 5.92 -7.68
N ARG A 37 -0.11 5.65 -7.49
CA ARG A 37 -1.16 6.22 -8.35
C ARG A 37 -1.21 7.74 -8.25
N ILE A 38 -1.02 8.30 -7.05
CA ILE A 38 -0.88 9.75 -6.86
C ILE A 38 0.36 10.27 -7.60
N ASN A 39 1.50 9.59 -7.49
CA ASN A 39 2.71 9.97 -8.21
C ASN A 39 2.48 9.97 -9.74
N ILE A 40 1.76 8.99 -10.26
CA ILE A 40 1.40 8.89 -11.68
C ILE A 40 0.58 10.09 -12.14
N VAL A 41 -0.53 10.39 -11.46
CA VAL A 41 -1.43 11.47 -11.89
C VAL A 41 -0.85 12.86 -11.67
N THR A 42 0.05 13.03 -10.68
CA THR A 42 0.70 14.31 -10.37
C THR A 42 2.04 14.52 -11.08
N GLY A 43 2.54 13.50 -11.80
CA GLY A 43 3.88 13.50 -12.39
C GLY A 43 5.02 13.52 -11.35
N ALA A 44 4.74 13.11 -10.11
CA ALA A 44 5.67 13.04 -8.99
C ALA A 44 6.46 14.34 -8.72
N THR A 45 5.83 15.52 -8.92
CA THR A 45 6.43 16.81 -8.54
C THR A 45 6.78 16.87 -7.05
N LYS A 46 6.03 16.13 -6.22
CA LYS A 46 6.38 15.69 -4.87
C LYS A 46 5.99 14.23 -4.75
N GLN A 47 6.85 13.39 -4.19
CA GLN A 47 6.47 11.99 -3.94
C GLN A 47 5.40 11.92 -2.86
N ALA A 48 4.32 11.22 -3.16
CA ALA A 48 3.33 10.82 -2.17
C ALA A 48 3.93 9.75 -1.26
N ASN A 49 3.82 9.98 0.04
CA ASN A 49 4.36 9.12 1.08
C ASN A 49 3.33 9.07 2.20
N LEU A 50 2.27 8.31 2.02
CA LEU A 50 1.08 8.33 2.89
C LEU A 50 1.30 7.54 4.20
N ALA A 51 0.61 7.96 5.27
CA ALA A 51 0.74 7.43 6.63
C ALA A 51 -0.06 6.14 6.83
N MET A 52 0.50 5.02 6.41
CA MET A 52 -0.10 3.68 6.62
C MET A 52 -0.45 3.38 8.09
N GLN A 53 0.28 3.99 9.04
CA GLN A 53 0.09 3.79 10.46
C GLN A 53 -1.28 4.29 10.93
N VAL A 54 -1.84 5.28 10.23
CA VAL A 54 -3.19 5.77 10.53
C VAL A 54 -4.24 4.68 10.29
N ILE A 55 -4.06 3.86 9.25
CA ILE A 55 -4.95 2.72 8.99
C ILE A 55 -4.86 1.72 10.16
N LEU A 56 -3.66 1.35 10.60
CA LEU A 56 -3.49 0.42 11.72
C LEU A 56 -4.07 0.95 13.05
N ASN A 57 -4.06 2.27 13.24
CA ASN A 57 -4.61 2.90 14.44
C ASN A 57 -6.14 3.01 14.42
N CYS A 58 -6.74 3.24 13.25
CA CYS A 58 -8.10 3.76 13.13
C CYS A 58 -9.07 2.89 12.34
N ASP A 59 -8.57 1.95 11.54
CA ASP A 59 -9.43 1.03 10.83
C ASP A 59 -10.16 0.10 11.80
N GLU A 60 -11.48 -0.04 11.62
CA GLU A 60 -12.35 -0.91 12.39
C GLU A 60 -12.84 -2.13 11.58
N TYR A 61 -12.53 -2.17 10.28
CA TYR A 61 -12.87 -3.29 9.39
C TYR A 61 -11.86 -4.44 9.53
N ASP A 62 -10.63 -4.11 9.88
CA ASP A 62 -9.48 -5.01 9.87
C ASP A 62 -8.85 -5.19 11.25
N ASN A 63 -7.92 -6.14 11.37
CA ASN A 63 -7.33 -6.56 12.64
C ASN A 63 -5.92 -5.98 12.87
N GLY A 64 -5.63 -4.81 12.32
CA GLY A 64 -4.37 -4.10 12.53
C GLY A 64 -3.13 -4.95 12.22
N CYS A 65 -2.32 -5.27 13.23
CA CYS A 65 -1.13 -6.11 13.08
C CYS A 65 -1.41 -7.62 12.97
N HIS A 66 -2.66 -8.06 13.08
CA HIS A 66 -3.08 -9.45 12.90
C HIS A 66 -3.74 -9.72 11.54
N GLY A 67 -3.54 -8.83 10.58
CA GLY A 67 -4.03 -8.96 9.20
C GLY A 67 -5.22 -8.07 8.88
N GLY A 68 -5.53 -8.01 7.60
CA GLY A 68 -6.61 -7.20 7.03
C GLY A 68 -6.62 -7.35 5.51
N ASP A 69 -7.46 -6.56 4.85
CA ASP A 69 -7.69 -6.66 3.42
C ASP A 69 -7.46 -5.32 2.68
N PRO A 70 -6.80 -5.28 1.51
CA PRO A 70 -6.59 -4.03 0.78
C PRO A 70 -7.89 -3.34 0.34
N MET A 71 -8.97 -4.07 0.08
CA MET A 71 -10.26 -3.48 -0.29
C MET A 71 -10.90 -2.75 0.88
N THR A 72 -10.89 -3.34 2.07
CA THR A 72 -11.36 -2.68 3.29
C THR A 72 -10.48 -1.51 3.70
N ALA A 73 -9.15 -1.58 3.48
CA ALA A 73 -8.27 -0.44 3.65
C ALA A 73 -8.66 0.75 2.75
N PHE A 74 -8.96 0.50 1.47
CA PHE A 74 -9.41 1.57 0.56
C PHE A 74 -10.78 2.11 0.95
N LYS A 75 -11.69 1.24 1.41
CA LYS A 75 -12.98 1.66 1.97
C LYS A 75 -12.78 2.58 3.17
N PHE A 76 -11.94 2.20 4.14
CA PHE A 76 -11.61 3.03 5.30
C PHE A 76 -11.07 4.40 4.88
N ILE A 77 -10.08 4.46 3.99
CA ILE A 77 -9.50 5.74 3.53
C ILE A 77 -10.58 6.63 2.91
N LYS A 78 -11.50 6.06 2.12
CA LYS A 78 -12.60 6.81 1.51
C LYS A 78 -13.55 7.37 2.58
N GLU A 79 -13.98 6.55 3.53
CA GLU A 79 -14.95 6.92 4.55
C GLU A 79 -14.38 7.88 5.61
N ALA A 80 -13.10 7.72 5.96
CA ALA A 80 -12.36 8.64 6.83
C ALA A 80 -12.17 10.04 6.19
N GLY A 81 -12.50 10.19 4.90
CA GLY A 81 -12.31 11.45 4.18
C GLY A 81 -10.85 11.71 3.81
N GLY A 82 -10.04 10.65 3.72
CA GLY A 82 -8.66 10.67 3.26
C GLY A 82 -7.63 10.18 4.28
N ILE A 83 -6.39 10.04 3.81
CA ILE A 83 -5.23 9.61 4.60
C ILE A 83 -4.14 10.70 4.57
N PRO A 84 -3.50 11.04 5.70
CA PRO A 84 -2.46 12.06 5.73
C PRO A 84 -1.12 11.53 5.20
N ASP A 85 -0.14 12.44 5.11
CA ASP A 85 1.27 12.11 4.82
C ASP A 85 1.92 11.40 6.02
N GLU A 86 2.88 10.50 5.78
CA GLU A 86 3.65 9.74 6.78
C GLU A 86 4.24 10.63 7.88
N THR A 87 4.55 11.90 7.58
CA THR A 87 5.03 12.86 8.58
C THR A 87 4.01 13.20 9.67
N CYS A 88 2.71 12.92 9.47
CA CYS A 88 1.69 13.01 10.51
C CYS A 88 1.77 11.86 11.52
N GLN A 89 2.09 10.66 11.05
CA GLN A 89 2.21 9.46 11.87
C GLN A 89 3.17 8.48 11.20
N GLY A 90 4.39 8.41 11.72
CA GLY A 90 5.38 7.44 11.27
C GLY A 90 5.00 6.01 11.67
N PHE A 91 5.34 5.04 10.83
CA PHE A 91 5.13 3.62 11.11
C PHE A 91 5.87 3.15 12.37
N VAL A 92 5.16 2.44 13.26
CA VAL A 92 5.66 1.94 14.54
C VAL A 92 5.40 0.43 14.74
N ALA A 93 4.79 -0.25 13.76
CA ALA A 93 4.48 -1.67 13.81
C ALA A 93 3.61 -2.08 15.02
N GLU A 94 2.61 -1.26 15.33
CA GLU A 94 1.57 -1.52 16.33
C GLU A 94 0.23 -1.03 15.75
N GLY A 95 -0.88 -1.58 16.18
CA GLY A 95 -2.21 -1.15 15.76
C GLY A 95 -3.18 -1.08 16.93
N ARG A 96 -4.45 -0.83 16.63
CA ARG A 96 -5.51 -0.81 17.64
C ARG A 96 -5.64 -2.14 18.38
N ASP A 97 -5.45 -3.22 17.64
CA ASP A 97 -5.35 -4.61 18.11
C ASP A 97 -4.24 -4.82 19.14
N THR A 98 -3.18 -4.01 19.12
CA THR A 98 -2.08 -4.03 20.09
C THR A 98 -2.13 -2.87 21.09
N GLY A 99 -3.26 -2.17 21.20
CA GLY A 99 -3.49 -1.15 22.22
C GLY A 99 -3.25 0.30 21.78
N ARG A 100 -3.05 0.56 20.49
CA ARG A 100 -3.10 1.94 19.96
C ARG A 100 -4.54 2.46 19.99
N THR A 101 -4.70 3.77 20.08
CA THR A 101 -5.98 4.46 19.97
C THR A 101 -6.14 5.11 18.60
N CYS A 102 -7.35 5.60 18.31
CA CYS A 102 -7.62 6.46 17.15
C CYS A 102 -7.97 7.88 17.60
N GLU A 103 -7.17 8.45 18.50
CA GLU A 103 -7.34 9.84 18.90
C GLU A 103 -6.74 10.77 17.85
N ALA A 104 -7.00 12.08 17.95
CA ALA A 104 -6.46 13.05 17.01
C ALA A 104 -4.91 13.01 16.92
N THR A 105 -4.23 12.63 18.02
CA THR A 105 -2.77 12.42 18.05
C THR A 105 -2.31 11.16 17.34
N ASP A 106 -3.19 10.19 17.13
CA ASP A 106 -2.89 8.94 16.43
C ASP A 106 -3.08 9.06 14.92
N ILE A 107 -3.80 10.11 14.47
CA ILE A 107 -4.00 10.46 13.06
C ILE A 107 -2.90 11.41 12.57
N CYS A 108 -2.69 12.53 13.25
CA CYS A 108 -1.63 13.47 12.92
C CYS A 108 -1.14 14.21 14.15
N ARG A 109 0.12 14.01 14.51
CA ARG A 109 0.75 14.64 15.67
C ARG A 109 2.07 15.32 15.34
N ASP A 110 2.48 16.13 16.29
CA ASP A 110 3.82 16.67 16.38
C ASP A 110 4.22 16.64 17.86
N CYS A 111 5.52 16.57 18.13
CA CYS A 111 6.04 16.40 19.47
C CYS A 111 7.14 17.41 19.72
N ASN A 112 7.13 18.01 20.90
CA ASN A 112 8.19 18.89 21.37
C ASN A 112 8.64 18.46 22.77
N PHE A 113 9.50 19.26 23.40
CA PHE A 113 10.04 18.97 24.74
C PHE A 113 8.96 18.80 25.82
N ASN A 114 7.73 19.27 25.61
CA ASN A 114 6.61 19.18 26.55
C ASN A 114 5.67 18.00 26.23
N GLY A 115 5.97 17.18 25.23
CA GLY A 115 5.16 16.05 24.80
C GLY A 115 4.56 16.21 23.40
N CYS A 116 3.67 15.28 23.06
CA CYS A 116 3.01 15.21 21.76
C CYS A 116 1.62 15.84 21.78
N PHE A 117 1.23 16.47 20.68
CA PHE A 117 -0.05 17.15 20.52
C PHE A 117 -0.61 16.94 19.11
N PRO A 118 -1.94 16.98 18.93
CA PRO A 118 -2.56 16.77 17.63
C PRO A 118 -2.35 17.99 16.73
N ARG A 119 -2.06 17.75 15.45
CA ARG A 119 -2.07 18.81 14.44
C ARG A 119 -3.51 19.10 14.06
N LYS A 120 -3.86 20.38 13.98
CA LYS A 120 -5.20 20.82 13.56
C LYS A 120 -5.31 21.07 12.05
N ARG A 121 -4.21 21.10 11.32
CA ARG A 121 -4.23 21.43 9.90
C ARG A 121 -3.11 20.69 9.18
N TYR A 122 -3.50 19.78 8.28
CA TYR A 122 -2.58 18.94 7.53
C TYR A 122 -3.24 18.48 6.21
N PRO A 123 -2.44 18.17 5.18
CA PRO A 123 -2.96 17.61 3.94
C PRO A 123 -3.46 16.18 4.14
N VAL A 124 -4.55 15.84 3.45
CA VAL A 124 -5.06 14.47 3.33
C VAL A 124 -5.36 14.16 1.87
N TRP A 125 -5.12 12.91 1.47
CA TRP A 125 -5.39 12.38 0.14
C TRP A 125 -6.61 11.48 0.18
N GLU A 126 -7.58 11.77 -0.67
CA GLU A 126 -8.87 11.08 -0.73
C GLU A 126 -8.92 10.05 -1.86
N ILE A 127 -9.86 9.12 -1.74
CA ILE A 127 -10.19 8.13 -2.77
C ILE A 127 -11.53 8.50 -3.42
N ALA A 128 -11.53 8.62 -4.75
CA ALA A 128 -12.75 8.83 -5.53
C ALA A 128 -13.52 7.51 -5.68
N GLU A 129 -12.84 6.46 -6.09
CA GLU A 129 -13.41 5.14 -6.39
C GLU A 129 -12.43 4.05 -5.94
N TYR A 130 -12.95 2.89 -5.56
CA TYR A 130 -12.16 1.69 -5.30
C TYR A 130 -12.95 0.46 -5.76
N GLY A 131 -12.26 -0.64 -6.02
CA GLY A 131 -12.90 -1.90 -6.41
C GLY A 131 -11.90 -3.04 -6.60
N GLU A 132 -12.44 -4.21 -6.94
CA GLU A 132 -11.67 -5.42 -7.17
C GLU A 132 -11.24 -5.54 -8.65
N VAL A 133 -10.18 -6.31 -8.91
CA VAL A 133 -9.73 -6.67 -10.25
C VAL A 133 -8.98 -8.00 -10.23
N ASN A 134 -9.49 -9.01 -10.92
CA ASN A 134 -8.89 -10.35 -10.91
C ASN A 134 -8.65 -10.87 -12.32
N GLY A 135 -7.69 -11.77 -12.46
CA GLY A 135 -7.29 -12.38 -13.72
C GLY A 135 -6.36 -11.50 -14.56
N THR A 136 -5.52 -12.18 -15.34
CA THR A 136 -4.36 -11.57 -16.01
C THR A 136 -4.70 -10.34 -16.86
N GLU A 137 -5.70 -10.44 -17.73
CA GLU A 137 -6.00 -9.36 -18.66
C GLU A 137 -6.62 -8.13 -17.97
N ALA A 138 -7.48 -8.36 -16.98
CA ALA A 138 -8.09 -7.26 -16.23
C ALA A 138 -7.05 -6.53 -15.38
N MET A 139 -6.17 -7.26 -14.70
CA MET A 139 -5.05 -6.68 -13.94
C MET A 139 -4.10 -5.88 -14.85
N MET A 140 -3.76 -6.42 -16.04
CA MET A 140 -2.92 -5.70 -17.00
C MET A 140 -3.57 -4.40 -17.45
N ALA A 141 -4.86 -4.45 -17.81
CA ALA A 141 -5.61 -3.27 -18.22
C ALA A 141 -5.66 -2.22 -17.09
N GLU A 142 -5.92 -2.64 -15.86
CA GLU A 142 -5.97 -1.75 -14.71
C GLU A 142 -4.62 -1.06 -14.46
N ILE A 143 -3.53 -1.84 -14.46
CA ILE A 143 -2.18 -1.30 -14.25
C ILE A 143 -1.78 -0.35 -15.37
N ALA A 144 -2.07 -0.69 -16.63
CA ALA A 144 -1.72 0.14 -17.78
C ALA A 144 -2.47 1.49 -17.79
N HIS A 145 -3.71 1.51 -17.35
CA HIS A 145 -4.55 2.72 -17.38
C HIS A 145 -4.43 3.57 -16.12
N ARG A 146 -4.31 2.94 -14.95
CA ARG A 146 -4.49 3.61 -13.66
C ARG A 146 -3.36 3.38 -12.67
N GLY A 147 -2.39 2.52 -12.98
CA GLY A 147 -1.22 2.27 -12.15
C GLY A 147 -1.36 1.09 -11.17
N PRO A 148 -0.43 0.93 -10.22
CA PRO A 148 -0.31 -0.27 -9.38
C PRO A 148 -1.57 -0.69 -8.63
N ILE A 149 -1.72 -1.97 -8.38
CA ILE A 149 -2.83 -2.58 -7.62
C ILE A 149 -2.29 -3.33 -6.41
N ALA A 150 -3.11 -3.51 -5.37
CA ALA A 150 -2.78 -4.36 -4.24
C ALA A 150 -3.35 -5.76 -4.48
N CYS A 151 -2.58 -6.82 -4.27
CA CYS A 151 -3.00 -8.20 -4.50
C CYS A 151 -2.58 -9.10 -3.35
N SER A 152 -3.39 -10.10 -3.05
CA SER A 152 -3.04 -11.17 -2.14
C SER A 152 -2.17 -12.22 -2.83
N ILE A 153 -1.36 -12.91 -2.04
CA ILE A 153 -0.41 -13.92 -2.49
C ILE A 153 -0.16 -14.94 -1.37
N ALA A 154 0.02 -16.20 -1.74
CA ALA A 154 0.54 -17.24 -0.85
C ALA A 154 2.04 -17.07 -0.61
N VAL A 155 2.58 -17.46 0.54
CA VAL A 155 4.01 -17.34 0.84
C VAL A 155 4.63 -18.73 1.05
N THR A 156 5.40 -19.18 0.05
CA THR A 156 6.20 -20.41 0.22
C THR A 156 7.57 -20.08 0.81
N GLU A 157 8.20 -21.07 1.43
CA GLU A 157 9.58 -20.92 1.94
C GLU A 157 10.56 -20.52 0.82
N ALA A 158 10.35 -21.03 -0.40
CA ALA A 158 11.16 -20.65 -1.56
C ALA A 158 10.99 -19.17 -1.93
N PHE A 159 9.75 -18.64 -1.87
CA PHE A 159 9.50 -17.22 -2.10
C PHE A 159 10.08 -16.36 -0.98
N GLU A 160 9.86 -16.74 0.28
CA GLU A 160 10.29 -15.97 1.45
C GLU A 160 11.81 -15.92 1.61
N LYS A 161 12.47 -17.09 1.59
CA LYS A 161 13.87 -17.22 2.01
C LYS A 161 14.86 -17.33 0.86
N ASN A 162 14.43 -17.82 -0.30
CA ASN A 162 15.33 -18.14 -1.41
C ASN A 162 15.24 -17.14 -2.57
N TYR A 163 14.22 -16.27 -2.61
CA TYR A 163 14.11 -15.25 -3.64
C TYR A 163 15.11 -14.11 -3.39
N THR A 164 16.23 -14.12 -4.11
CA THR A 164 17.28 -13.10 -4.02
C THR A 164 17.58 -12.42 -5.34
N ASP A 165 17.48 -13.15 -6.44
CA ASP A 165 17.75 -12.65 -7.78
C ASP A 165 16.47 -12.14 -8.43
N PHE A 166 16.57 -11.18 -9.35
CA PHE A 166 15.39 -10.63 -10.05
C PHE A 166 14.88 -11.52 -11.20
N GLU A 167 15.04 -12.83 -11.02
CA GLU A 167 14.55 -13.88 -11.91
C GLU A 167 13.03 -14.02 -11.76
N VAL A 168 12.40 -14.62 -12.77
CA VAL A 168 10.96 -14.89 -12.74
C VAL A 168 10.69 -16.08 -11.82
N PHE A 169 10.10 -15.80 -10.66
CA PHE A 169 9.64 -16.84 -9.75
C PHE A 169 8.45 -17.60 -10.35
N GLU A 170 8.45 -18.92 -10.23
CA GLU A 170 7.31 -19.77 -10.52
C GLU A 170 7.19 -20.78 -9.38
N ASP A 171 6.06 -20.76 -8.69
CA ASP A 171 5.79 -21.74 -7.65
C ASP A 171 5.56 -23.11 -8.27
N THR A 172 6.24 -24.12 -7.73
CA THR A 172 6.07 -25.52 -8.12
C THR A 172 5.26 -26.32 -7.11
N THR A 173 4.87 -25.71 -5.98
CA THR A 173 4.12 -26.40 -4.91
C THR A 173 2.61 -26.42 -5.17
N GLY A 174 2.10 -25.48 -5.97
CA GLY A 174 0.67 -25.29 -6.22
C GLY A 174 -0.03 -24.51 -5.11
N SER A 175 0.72 -23.77 -4.29
CA SER A 175 0.14 -22.98 -3.21
C SER A 175 -0.64 -21.80 -3.79
N ILE A 176 -1.89 -21.63 -3.33
CA ILE A 176 -2.78 -20.55 -3.75
C ILE A 176 -3.55 -19.93 -2.59
N GLU A 177 -3.39 -20.44 -1.36
CA GLU A 177 -4.07 -19.91 -0.18
C GLU A 177 -3.36 -18.62 0.24
N PRO A 178 -3.98 -17.45 0.07
CA PRO A 178 -3.33 -16.19 0.36
C PRO A 178 -3.13 -15.99 1.86
N GLU A 179 -1.95 -15.52 2.23
CA GLU A 179 -1.59 -15.18 3.61
C GLU A 179 -0.74 -13.90 3.72
N HIS A 180 -0.56 -13.21 2.58
CA HIS A 180 0.25 -12.01 2.46
C HIS A 180 -0.20 -11.13 1.29
N GLU A 181 0.09 -9.84 1.38
CA GLU A 181 -0.42 -8.82 0.46
C GLU A 181 0.74 -8.00 -0.07
N ILE A 182 0.74 -7.80 -1.39
CA ILE A 182 1.79 -7.12 -2.14
C ILE A 182 1.17 -6.07 -3.05
N ALA A 183 1.99 -5.18 -3.60
CA ALA A 183 1.55 -4.33 -4.70
C ALA A 183 2.07 -4.86 -6.04
N VAL A 184 1.21 -5.13 -7.02
CA VAL A 184 1.62 -5.41 -8.39
C VAL A 184 1.79 -4.08 -9.12
N VAL A 185 3.04 -3.74 -9.46
CA VAL A 185 3.44 -2.42 -9.96
C VAL A 185 3.70 -2.38 -11.47
N GLY A 186 3.67 -3.53 -12.14
CA GLY A 186 3.93 -3.63 -13.56
C GLY A 186 3.98 -5.06 -14.05
N TYR A 187 4.27 -5.22 -15.34
CA TYR A 187 4.43 -6.51 -15.98
C TYR A 187 5.42 -6.41 -17.14
N GLY A 188 5.92 -7.55 -17.59
CA GLY A 188 6.85 -7.62 -18.71
C GLY A 188 6.92 -9.01 -19.33
N THR A 189 7.92 -9.19 -20.17
CA THR A 189 8.24 -10.48 -20.80
C THR A 189 9.75 -10.58 -20.89
N THR A 190 10.32 -11.72 -20.52
CA THR A 190 11.78 -11.95 -20.64
C THR A 190 12.16 -12.04 -22.13
N PRO A 191 13.46 -11.89 -22.48
CA PRO A 191 13.92 -12.11 -23.86
C PRO A 191 13.53 -13.49 -24.42
N GLU A 192 13.40 -14.50 -23.56
CA GLU A 192 13.03 -15.88 -23.87
C GLU A 192 11.51 -16.07 -24.01
N GLY A 193 10.71 -15.01 -23.83
CA GLY A 193 9.27 -15.04 -24.01
C GLY A 193 8.47 -15.40 -22.75
N VAL A 194 9.07 -15.40 -21.56
CA VAL A 194 8.35 -15.70 -20.31
C VAL A 194 7.64 -14.45 -19.78
N PRO A 195 6.29 -14.42 -19.74
CA PRO A 195 5.56 -13.28 -19.18
C PRO A 195 5.67 -13.25 -17.64
N TYR A 196 5.82 -12.06 -17.07
CA TYR A 196 5.91 -11.89 -15.61
C TYR A 196 5.17 -10.64 -15.12
N TRP A 197 4.75 -10.68 -13.85
CA TRP A 197 4.38 -9.54 -13.02
C TRP A 197 5.61 -8.98 -12.32
N ILE A 198 5.60 -7.68 -12.02
CA ILE A 198 6.55 -7.04 -11.11
C ILE A 198 5.78 -6.72 -9.83
N GLY A 199 6.16 -7.37 -8.73
CA GLY A 199 5.59 -7.12 -7.42
C GLY A 199 6.53 -6.28 -6.54
N ARG A 200 5.95 -5.44 -5.70
CA ARG A 200 6.60 -4.76 -4.57
C ARG A 200 6.17 -5.47 -3.29
N ASN A 201 7.15 -5.88 -2.50
CA ASN A 201 6.95 -6.47 -1.19
C ASN A 201 7.17 -5.41 -0.08
N SER A 202 6.80 -5.76 1.16
CA SER A 202 6.85 -4.93 2.36
C SER A 202 7.86 -5.46 3.40
N TRP A 203 8.88 -6.20 2.98
CA TRP A 203 9.89 -6.81 3.87
C TRP A 203 11.25 -6.09 3.83
N GLY A 204 11.26 -4.83 3.38
CA GLY A 204 12.46 -4.02 3.29
C GLY A 204 13.31 -4.25 2.04
N HIS A 205 14.22 -3.31 1.82
CA HIS A 205 15.04 -3.26 0.61
C HIS A 205 16.10 -4.38 0.52
N TYR A 206 16.37 -5.09 1.61
CA TYR A 206 17.32 -6.21 1.61
C TYR A 206 16.69 -7.50 1.08
N TRP A 207 15.37 -7.60 1.01
CA TRP A 207 14.67 -8.78 0.52
C TRP A 207 14.49 -8.72 -1.00
N GLY A 208 14.65 -9.86 -1.68
CA GLY A 208 14.52 -9.98 -3.13
C GLY A 208 15.42 -9.00 -3.88
N HIS A 209 14.89 -8.41 -4.94
CA HIS A 209 15.58 -7.37 -5.69
C HIS A 209 15.17 -5.99 -5.18
N HIS A 210 15.84 -5.50 -4.14
CA HIS A 210 15.60 -4.17 -3.59
C HIS A 210 14.16 -3.97 -3.04
N GLY A 211 13.56 -5.04 -2.51
CA GLY A 211 12.16 -5.08 -2.07
C GLY A 211 11.15 -5.43 -3.16
N PHE A 212 11.61 -5.75 -4.38
CA PHE A 212 10.77 -6.13 -5.51
C PHE A 212 11.04 -7.56 -5.96
N PHE A 213 10.09 -8.13 -6.68
CA PHE A 213 10.20 -9.46 -7.27
C PHE A 213 9.53 -9.52 -8.65
N ARG A 214 9.87 -10.55 -9.41
CA ARG A 214 9.15 -10.98 -10.60
C ARG A 214 8.54 -12.35 -10.36
N ILE A 215 7.31 -12.53 -10.81
CA ILE A 215 6.59 -13.81 -10.73
C ILE A 215 5.89 -14.08 -12.06
N VAL A 216 5.82 -15.35 -12.47
CA VAL A 216 5.21 -15.74 -13.74
C VAL A 216 3.76 -15.25 -13.83
N ARG A 217 3.42 -14.64 -14.97
CA ARG A 217 2.09 -14.10 -15.27
C ARG A 217 1.30 -15.08 -16.15
N GLY A 218 0.00 -15.19 -15.91
CA GLY A 218 -0.92 -16.06 -16.67
C GLY A 218 -1.00 -17.50 -16.15
N LYS A 219 -0.38 -17.78 -15.01
CA LYS A 219 -0.41 -19.11 -14.36
C LYS A 219 -1.02 -19.08 -12.95
N ASN A 220 -1.45 -17.90 -12.48
CA ASN A 220 -1.89 -17.68 -11.11
C ASN A 220 -0.94 -18.26 -10.04
N SER A 221 0.38 -18.15 -10.27
CA SER A 221 1.40 -18.64 -9.34
C SER A 221 1.25 -17.93 -8.00
N LEU A 222 1.23 -18.69 -6.90
CA LEU A 222 0.95 -18.19 -5.55
C LEU A 222 -0.41 -17.49 -5.40
N GLY A 223 -1.37 -17.71 -6.30
CA GLY A 223 -2.70 -17.08 -6.21
C GLY A 223 -2.73 -15.59 -6.58
N ILE A 224 -1.61 -15.01 -7.06
CA ILE A 224 -1.44 -13.56 -7.27
C ILE A 224 -2.46 -12.91 -8.23
N GLU A 225 -3.16 -13.71 -9.04
CA GLU A 225 -4.16 -13.24 -10.02
C GLU A 225 -5.60 -13.46 -9.54
N GLY A 226 -5.79 -13.93 -8.31
CA GLY A 226 -7.09 -14.35 -7.77
C GLY A 226 -7.81 -13.28 -6.95
N ASP A 227 -7.08 -12.41 -6.26
CA ASP A 227 -7.64 -11.41 -5.36
C ASP A 227 -6.79 -10.13 -5.36
N CYS A 228 -7.27 -9.10 -6.05
CA CYS A 228 -6.66 -7.79 -6.05
C CYS A 228 -7.66 -6.65 -5.97
N ALA A 229 -7.17 -5.53 -5.45
CA ALA A 229 -7.88 -4.30 -5.18
C ALA A 229 -7.18 -3.11 -5.86
N TRP A 230 -7.97 -2.14 -6.28
CA TRP A 230 -7.50 -0.86 -6.82
C TRP A 230 -8.24 0.32 -6.19
N ALA A 231 -7.61 1.49 -6.20
CA ALA A 231 -8.21 2.76 -5.81
C ALA A 231 -7.83 3.87 -6.79
N VAL A 232 -8.72 4.85 -6.98
CA VAL A 232 -8.50 6.05 -7.79
C VAL A 232 -8.34 7.24 -6.84
N PRO A 233 -7.19 7.94 -6.85
CA PRO A 233 -7.04 9.13 -6.03
C PRO A 233 -8.01 10.23 -6.50
N ALA A 234 -8.73 10.84 -5.57
CA ALA A 234 -9.60 11.96 -5.86
C ALA A 234 -8.79 13.23 -6.19
N ASN A 235 -9.47 14.24 -6.72
CA ASN A 235 -8.91 15.59 -6.96
C ASN A 235 -7.60 15.56 -7.75
N GLU A 236 -7.47 14.67 -8.74
CA GLU A 236 -6.25 14.48 -9.54
C GLU A 236 -5.00 14.20 -8.69
N GLY A 237 -5.16 13.51 -7.55
CA GLY A 237 -4.08 13.20 -6.61
C GLY A 237 -3.60 14.38 -5.76
N ARG A 238 -4.29 15.52 -5.81
CA ARG A 238 -3.95 16.69 -4.99
C ARG A 238 -4.60 16.57 -3.61
N PRO A 239 -3.85 16.84 -2.52
CA PRO A 239 -4.43 16.78 -1.19
C PRO A 239 -5.39 17.94 -0.95
N LYS A 240 -6.43 17.69 -0.15
CA LYS A 240 -7.18 18.75 0.53
C LYS A 240 -6.53 19.05 1.87
N ILE A 241 -6.66 20.27 2.34
CA ILE A 241 -6.24 20.60 3.71
C ILE A 241 -7.41 20.30 4.63
N LEU A 242 -7.25 19.32 5.53
CA LEU A 242 -8.22 19.08 6.57
C LEU A 242 -8.11 20.22 7.59
N THR A 243 -9.17 21.02 7.68
CA THR A 243 -9.40 21.93 8.80
C THR A 243 -10.55 21.33 9.59
N PRO A 244 -10.36 20.88 10.85
CA PRO A 244 -11.50 20.58 11.69
C PRO A 244 -12.29 21.87 11.79
N ASP A 245 -13.53 21.84 11.31
CA ASP A 245 -14.46 22.94 11.51
C ASP A 245 -14.45 23.30 12.98
N ILE A 246 -14.27 24.59 13.29
CA ILE A 246 -14.33 25.13 14.65
C ILE A 246 -15.70 24.82 15.32
N HIS A 247 -16.65 24.23 14.58
CA HIS A 247 -18.01 23.90 14.99
C HIS A 247 -18.35 22.41 15.11
N SER A 248 -17.47 21.45 14.79
CA SER A 248 -17.82 20.01 14.82
C SER A 248 -17.23 19.21 16.00
N ALA A 249 -16.70 19.88 17.02
CA ALA A 249 -16.18 19.24 18.25
C ALA A 249 -17.26 18.58 19.15
N ASN A 250 -18.49 18.37 18.67
CA ASN A 250 -19.62 17.88 19.46
C ASN A 250 -20.33 16.63 18.91
N SER A 251 -19.73 15.88 17.98
CA SER A 251 -20.39 14.68 17.44
C SER A 251 -19.49 13.45 17.34
N ILE A 252 -18.60 13.27 18.30
CA ILE A 252 -18.12 11.93 18.65
C ILE A 252 -18.61 11.70 20.08
N SER A 253 -19.61 10.84 20.22
CA SER A 253 -20.26 10.50 21.49
C SER A 253 -20.76 9.07 21.43
N PRO A 254 -20.87 8.41 22.58
CA PRO A 254 -19.87 8.11 23.60
C PRO A 254 -19.26 6.72 23.41
#